data_AF-A0AAN8XF82-F1
#
_entry.id   AF-A0AAN8XF82-F1
#
_cell.length_a   1.000
_cell.length_b   1.000
_cell.length_c   1.000
_cell.angle_alpha   90.00
_cell.angle_beta   90.00
_cell.angle_gamma   90.00
#
_symmetry.space_group_name_H-M   'P 1'
#
loop_
_entity.id
_entity.type
_entity.pdbx_description
1 polymer ?
#
loop_
_entity_poly.entity_id
_entity_poly.type
_entity_poly.pdbx_seq_one_letter_code
_entity_poly.pdbx_strand_id
1 'polypeptide(L)'
;MCGGGDCGDPFFIPQESRCSSNSTVCGRDGRTYTSECQAHANYVAVDYRGPCRGVGIDGGSCPSVTCSMTQDTGCVGVDSSGWCCGRVCGGGIVMAWSTRWLEVSSVVLPHHRPLTVTAMMSSLAALVTVSECEVRGHLTLEGHLLVLVTPTASHSPSPPPLVSAACVVEAERLVGVIRARSPRLVAALPAAALTLAAPAHTSAASACSIRPSSGLFVAAFLVMFLVPKYISK
;
A
#
# COMPACT_ATOMS: atom_id res chain seq x y z
N MET A 1 -10.67 41.44 -7.42
CA MET A 1 -10.24 41.26 -8.83
C MET A 1 -9.02 40.37 -8.81
N CYS A 2 -9.06 39.21 -9.47
CA CYS A 2 -7.95 38.26 -9.46
C CYS A 2 -6.69 38.85 -10.10
N GLY A 3 -5.52 38.53 -9.55
CA GLY A 3 -4.24 38.80 -10.17
C GLY A 3 -3.08 38.75 -9.18
N GLY A 4 -2.71 37.55 -8.72
CA GLY A 4 -1.55 37.38 -7.84
C GLY A 4 -1.56 36.02 -7.17
N GLY A 5 -0.67 35.13 -7.61
CA GLY A 5 -0.58 33.76 -7.09
C GLY A 5 0.63 33.03 -7.63
N ASP A 6 1.82 33.55 -7.35
CA ASP A 6 3.05 32.76 -7.35
C ASP A 6 3.53 32.67 -5.90
N CYS A 7 3.18 31.57 -5.24
CA CYS A 7 3.94 31.09 -4.09
C CYS A 7 4.83 29.97 -4.61
N GLY A 8 5.96 30.35 -5.20
CA GLY A 8 7.00 29.41 -5.60
C GLY A 8 7.65 28.78 -4.37
N ASP A 9 7.32 27.52 -4.09
CA ASP A 9 8.10 26.68 -3.19
C ASP A 9 9.40 26.23 -3.90
N PRO A 10 10.58 26.33 -3.27
CA PRO A 10 11.89 26.15 -3.92
C PRO A 10 12.29 24.67 -4.13
N PHE A 11 11.34 23.75 -4.19
CA PHE A 11 11.61 22.32 -4.45
C PHE A 11 10.82 21.78 -5.65
N PHE A 12 10.69 22.58 -6.70
CA PHE A 12 10.24 22.11 -8.01
C PHE A 12 11.44 21.55 -8.79
N ILE A 13 11.64 20.23 -8.73
CA ILE A 13 12.44 19.53 -9.74
C ILE A 13 11.56 19.39 -11.00
N PRO A 14 12.04 19.75 -12.20
CA PRO A 14 11.23 19.69 -13.41
C PRO A 14 10.84 18.23 -13.71
N GLN A 15 9.54 18.00 -13.78
CA GLN A 15 8.90 16.69 -13.85
C GLN A 15 8.42 16.42 -15.27
N GLU A 16 9.30 15.98 -16.16
CA GLU A 16 8.90 15.68 -17.56
C GLU A 16 9.10 14.20 -17.97
N SER A 17 9.29 13.27 -17.02
CA SER A 17 9.41 11.84 -17.37
C SER A 17 8.89 10.83 -16.33
N ARG A 18 8.09 11.25 -15.34
CA ARG A 18 7.67 10.37 -14.24
C ARG A 18 6.21 9.91 -14.26
N CYS A 19 5.39 10.47 -15.14
CA CYS A 19 3.96 10.16 -15.21
C CYS A 19 3.35 10.63 -16.53
N SER A 20 2.27 10.01 -16.99
CA SER A 20 1.57 10.41 -18.20
C SER A 20 0.48 11.46 -17.93
N SER A 21 0.62 12.65 -18.53
CA SER A 21 -0.37 13.73 -18.42
C SER A 21 -1.60 13.56 -19.33
N ASN A 22 -1.53 12.68 -20.33
CA ASN A 22 -2.49 12.64 -21.44
C ASN A 22 -3.49 11.47 -21.37
N SER A 23 -3.48 10.69 -20.28
CA SER A 23 -4.35 9.53 -20.15
C SER A 23 -5.13 9.54 -18.84
N THR A 24 -6.46 9.47 -18.93
CA THR A 24 -7.34 9.20 -17.80
C THR A 24 -6.95 7.86 -17.14
N VAL A 25 -6.96 7.81 -15.82
CA VAL A 25 -6.62 6.61 -15.04
C VAL A 25 -7.59 6.38 -13.89
N CYS A 26 -7.69 5.13 -13.44
CA CYS A 26 -8.36 4.77 -12.21
C CYS A 26 -7.33 4.64 -11.09
N GLY A 27 -7.52 5.39 -10.01
CA GLY A 27 -6.72 5.26 -8.80
C GLY A 27 -7.17 4.06 -7.98
N ARG A 28 -6.24 3.50 -7.19
CA ARG A 28 -6.52 2.44 -6.22
C ARG A 28 -7.44 2.87 -5.07
N ASP A 29 -7.72 4.17 -4.97
CA ASP A 29 -8.76 4.77 -4.12
C ASP A 29 -10.17 4.72 -4.75
N GLY A 30 -10.32 4.11 -5.92
CA GLY A 30 -11.58 4.02 -6.66
C GLY A 30 -12.01 5.30 -7.36
N ARG A 31 -11.15 6.33 -7.43
CA ARG A 31 -11.44 7.61 -8.08
C ARG A 31 -10.81 7.69 -9.47
N THR A 32 -11.54 8.29 -10.40
CA THR A 32 -11.03 8.57 -11.74
C THR A 32 -10.25 9.88 -11.74
N TYR A 33 -9.03 9.83 -12.26
CA TYR A 33 -8.15 10.98 -12.42
C TYR A 33 -8.00 11.31 -13.91
N THR A 34 -7.92 12.59 -14.25
CA THR A 34 -7.75 13.07 -15.63
C THR A 34 -6.39 12.69 -16.20
N SER A 35 -5.40 12.47 -15.33
CA SER A 35 -4.06 12.02 -15.70
C SER A 35 -3.40 11.18 -14.62
N GLU A 36 -2.39 10.40 -15.00
CA GLU A 36 -1.54 9.69 -14.05
C GLU A 36 -0.81 10.66 -13.12
N CYS A 37 -0.34 11.80 -13.64
CA CYS A 37 0.30 12.83 -12.82
C CYS A 37 -0.66 13.41 -11.78
N GLN A 38 -1.95 13.55 -12.10
CA GLN A 38 -2.94 14.02 -11.14
C GLN A 38 -3.16 12.99 -10.01
N ALA A 39 -3.14 11.69 -10.33
CA ALA A 39 -3.23 10.63 -9.32
C ALA A 39 -2.01 10.67 -8.38
N HIS A 40 -0.80 10.73 -8.93
CA HIS A 40 0.45 10.79 -8.14
C HIS A 40 0.57 12.07 -7.32
N ALA A 41 0.13 13.22 -7.84
CA ALA A 41 0.08 14.48 -7.09
C ALA A 41 -0.84 14.40 -5.86
N ASN A 42 -1.81 13.48 -5.87
CA ASN A 42 -2.67 13.17 -4.73
C ASN A 42 -2.17 11.99 -3.89
N TYR A 43 -0.93 11.52 -4.12
CA TYR A 43 -0.33 10.34 -3.52
C TYR A 43 -1.08 9.03 -3.80
N VAL A 44 -1.87 8.96 -4.87
CA VAL A 44 -2.67 7.78 -5.20
C VAL A 44 -1.96 6.92 -6.23
N ALA A 45 -1.75 5.64 -5.90
CA ALA A 45 -1.26 4.66 -6.86
C ALA A 45 -2.33 4.36 -7.92
N VAL A 46 -1.92 4.32 -9.19
CA VAL A 46 -2.79 3.91 -10.30
C VAL A 46 -3.09 2.41 -10.23
N ASP A 47 -4.35 2.05 -10.45
CA ASP A 47 -4.81 0.67 -10.61
C ASP A 47 -4.74 0.26 -12.09
N TYR A 48 -5.39 1.03 -12.97
CA TYR A 48 -5.40 0.80 -14.42
C TYR A 48 -5.64 2.08 -15.24
N ARG A 49 -5.39 2.00 -16.55
CA ARG A 49 -5.67 3.08 -17.50
C ARG A 49 -7.15 3.12 -17.89
N GLY A 50 -7.69 4.32 -18.07
CA GLY A 50 -9.10 4.58 -18.32
C GLY A 50 -9.85 4.96 -17.03
N PRO A 51 -11.15 5.31 -17.14
CA PRO A 51 -11.97 5.66 -16.00
C PRO A 51 -12.24 4.45 -15.11
N CYS A 52 -12.47 4.69 -13.82
CA CYS A 52 -12.87 3.64 -12.89
C CYS A 52 -14.20 3.01 -13.30
N ARG A 53 -14.25 1.68 -13.31
CA ARG A 53 -15.43 0.86 -13.52
C ARG A 53 -15.88 0.30 -12.16
N GLY A 54 -17.19 0.19 -11.95
CA GLY A 54 -17.74 -0.34 -10.71
C GLY A 54 -17.23 -1.75 -10.42
N VAL A 55 -16.81 -1.98 -9.17
CA VAL A 55 -16.31 -3.28 -8.70
C VAL A 55 -17.52 -4.20 -8.48
N GLY A 56 -17.45 -5.44 -8.95
CA GLY A 56 -18.47 -6.46 -8.66
C GLY A 56 -18.55 -6.80 -7.17
N ILE A 57 -19.66 -7.41 -6.76
CA ILE A 57 -20.02 -7.78 -5.38
C ILE A 57 -18.95 -8.58 -4.60
N ASP A 58 -17.97 -9.17 -5.30
CA ASP A 58 -16.93 -10.02 -4.70
C ASP A 58 -15.59 -9.31 -4.45
N GLY A 59 -15.55 -7.97 -4.54
CA GLY A 59 -14.39 -7.18 -4.10
C GLY A 59 -13.06 -7.66 -4.68
N GLY A 60 -12.89 -7.58 -6.00
CA GLY A 60 -11.61 -7.86 -6.66
C GLY A 60 -11.71 -8.42 -8.08
N SER A 61 -12.87 -8.95 -8.49
CA SER A 61 -13.06 -9.42 -9.87
C SER A 61 -13.50 -8.28 -10.78
N CYS A 62 -12.56 -7.75 -11.57
CA CYS A 62 -12.82 -6.72 -12.57
C CYS A 62 -12.70 -7.32 -13.99
N PRO A 63 -13.71 -8.07 -14.48
CA PRO A 63 -13.62 -8.85 -15.72
C PRO A 63 -13.49 -7.97 -16.98
N SER A 64 -13.88 -6.70 -16.88
CA SER A 64 -13.83 -5.75 -18.00
C SER A 64 -12.56 -4.89 -18.00
N VAL A 65 -11.73 -4.98 -16.95
CA VAL A 65 -10.51 -4.18 -16.81
C VAL A 65 -9.33 -4.93 -17.40
N THR A 66 -8.62 -4.29 -18.34
CA THR A 66 -7.36 -4.81 -18.87
C THR A 66 -6.19 -4.19 -18.12
N CYS A 67 -5.50 -4.99 -17.32
CA CYS A 67 -4.28 -4.56 -16.65
C CYS A 67 -3.12 -4.54 -17.66
N SER A 68 -2.57 -3.35 -17.91
CA SER A 68 -1.45 -3.17 -18.84
C SER A 68 -0.12 -3.69 -18.28
N MET A 69 -0.02 -3.88 -16.97
CA MET A 69 1.18 -4.37 -16.32
C MET A 69 1.09 -5.90 -16.25
N THR A 70 2.09 -6.59 -16.80
CA THR A 70 2.38 -7.98 -16.43
C THR A 70 2.48 -8.00 -14.92
N GLN A 71 1.53 -8.64 -14.26
CA GLN A 71 1.48 -8.75 -12.80
C GLN A 71 2.71 -9.54 -12.37
N ASP A 72 3.78 -8.84 -12.02
CA ASP A 72 4.97 -9.48 -11.48
C ASP A 72 4.60 -9.98 -10.08
N THR A 73 4.27 -11.26 -10.01
CA THR A 73 3.96 -11.95 -8.77
C THR A 73 5.22 -12.38 -8.02
N GLY A 74 6.42 -12.10 -8.54
CA GLY A 74 7.70 -12.54 -7.97
C GLY A 74 8.28 -11.62 -6.89
N CYS A 75 7.62 -10.53 -6.53
CA CYS A 75 8.13 -9.54 -5.58
C CYS A 75 7.39 -9.56 -4.22
N VAL A 76 8.06 -9.09 -3.17
CA VAL A 76 7.38 -8.71 -1.91
C VAL A 76 6.54 -7.47 -2.20
N GLY A 77 5.28 -7.49 -1.76
CA GLY A 77 4.31 -6.51 -2.19
C GLY A 77 2.97 -6.62 -1.48
N VAL A 78 2.06 -5.74 -1.83
CA VAL A 78 0.75 -5.60 -1.21
C VAL A 78 -0.31 -6.10 -2.17
N ASP A 79 -1.20 -6.96 -1.66
CA ASP A 79 -2.43 -7.38 -2.33
C ASP A 79 -3.62 -6.87 -1.52
N SER A 80 -4.63 -6.31 -2.19
CA SER A 80 -5.89 -5.91 -1.55
C SER A 80 -7.06 -6.31 -2.43
N SER A 81 -8.13 -6.80 -1.81
CA SER A 81 -9.43 -7.07 -2.45
C SER A 81 -10.07 -5.79 -3.04
N GLY A 82 -9.62 -4.60 -2.65
CA GLY A 82 -10.15 -3.35 -3.20
C GLY A 82 -9.70 -3.03 -4.63
N TRP A 83 -8.73 -3.74 -5.20
CA TRP A 83 -8.07 -3.36 -6.45
C TRP A 83 -8.37 -4.32 -7.60
N CYS A 84 -8.49 -3.79 -8.82
CA CYS A 84 -8.71 -4.61 -10.02
C CYS A 84 -7.43 -5.25 -10.53
N CYS A 85 -6.32 -4.52 -10.45
CA CYS A 85 -5.02 -5.00 -10.90
C CYS A 85 -4.18 -5.47 -9.71
N GLY A 86 -3.38 -6.51 -9.98
CA GLY A 86 -2.68 -7.30 -8.97
C GLY A 86 -1.65 -6.55 -8.14
N ARG A 87 -0.82 -7.35 -7.47
CA ARG A 87 0.18 -6.97 -6.48
C ARG A 87 0.95 -5.70 -6.83
N VAL A 88 1.14 -4.85 -5.82
CA VAL A 88 2.07 -3.72 -5.89
C VAL A 88 3.38 -4.09 -5.20
N CYS A 89 4.50 -4.12 -5.91
CA CYS A 89 5.81 -4.40 -5.34
C CYS A 89 6.27 -3.27 -4.41
N GLY A 90 6.76 -3.63 -3.22
CA GLY A 90 7.22 -2.68 -2.21
C GLY A 90 6.63 -2.97 -0.82
N GLY A 91 6.82 -2.03 0.09
CA GLY A 91 6.35 -2.13 1.46
C GLY A 91 4.93 -1.60 1.63
N GLY A 92 4.06 -2.38 2.25
CA GLY A 92 2.73 -1.94 2.67
C GLY A 92 2.65 -1.68 4.16
N ILE A 93 1.91 -0.65 4.54
CA ILE A 93 1.56 -0.33 5.92
C ILE A 93 0.06 -0.04 5.98
N VAL A 94 -0.67 -0.76 6.83
CA VAL A 94 -2.04 -0.41 7.19
C VAL A 94 -2.00 0.34 8.50
N MET A 95 -2.68 1.48 8.54
CA MET A 95 -2.73 2.33 9.72
C MET A 95 -4.16 2.67 10.11
N ALA A 96 -4.37 2.79 11.42
CA ALA A 96 -5.59 3.34 11.98
C ALA A 96 -5.33 4.76 12.51
N TRP A 97 -6.36 5.61 12.45
CA TRP A 97 -6.32 6.97 12.98
C TRP A 97 -7.24 7.12 14.19
N SER A 98 -6.92 8.11 15.04
CA SER A 98 -7.81 8.57 16.10
C SER A 98 -8.81 9.57 15.54
N THR A 99 -10.08 9.20 15.46
CA THR A 99 -11.19 10.11 15.09
C THR A 99 -11.23 11.33 16.00
N ARG A 100 -10.99 11.13 17.30
CA ARG A 100 -10.89 12.22 18.29
C ARG A 100 -9.81 13.24 17.95
N TRP A 101 -8.65 12.78 17.47
CA TRP A 101 -7.55 13.69 17.12
C TRP A 101 -7.86 14.46 15.83
N LEU A 102 -8.55 13.84 14.87
CA LEU A 102 -9.04 14.51 13.66
C LEU A 102 -10.04 15.64 13.98
N GLU A 103 -10.93 15.43 14.94
CA GLU A 103 -11.86 16.47 15.41
C GLU A 103 -11.12 17.64 16.06
N VAL A 104 -10.22 17.37 17.01
CA VAL A 104 -9.47 18.42 17.73
C VAL A 104 -8.58 19.23 16.78
N SER A 105 -7.90 18.55 15.87
CA SER A 105 -7.00 19.23 14.92
C SER A 105 -7.75 20.12 13.93
N SER A 106 -8.98 19.80 13.54
CA SER A 106 -9.79 20.70 12.70
C SER A 106 -10.06 22.06 13.36
N VAL A 107 -10.07 22.10 14.69
CA VAL A 107 -10.24 23.32 15.49
C VAL A 107 -8.91 24.03 15.73
N VAL A 108 -7.85 23.27 16.02
CA VAL A 108 -6.53 23.80 16.42
C VAL A 108 -5.67 24.22 15.22
N LEU A 109 -5.89 23.64 14.05
CA LEU A 109 -5.09 23.96 12.86
C LEU A 109 -5.36 25.38 12.35
N PRO A 110 -4.33 26.05 11.79
CA PRO A 110 -4.49 27.36 11.19
C PRO A 110 -5.59 27.36 10.13
N HIS A 111 -6.46 28.36 10.18
CA HIS A 111 -7.59 28.52 9.25
C HIS A 111 -8.65 27.40 9.28
N HIS A 112 -8.77 26.66 10.38
CA HIS A 112 -9.81 25.62 10.55
C HIS A 112 -9.85 24.60 9.42
N ARG A 113 -8.68 24.26 8.84
CA ARG A 113 -8.61 23.34 7.72
C ARG A 113 -8.78 21.90 8.23
N PRO A 114 -9.69 21.11 7.66
CA PRO A 114 -9.77 19.69 7.99
C PRO A 114 -8.50 18.97 7.54
N LEU A 115 -8.07 17.99 8.33
CA LEU A 115 -6.98 17.10 7.94
C LEU A 115 -7.39 16.27 6.73
N THR A 116 -6.60 16.37 5.67
CA THR A 116 -6.80 15.60 4.43
C THR A 116 -5.84 14.43 4.37
N VAL A 117 -6.25 13.36 3.68
CA VAL A 117 -5.38 12.21 3.38
C VAL A 117 -4.11 12.69 2.70
N THR A 118 -4.21 13.62 1.76
CA THR A 118 -3.05 14.17 1.05
C THR A 118 -2.05 14.86 1.98
N ALA A 119 -2.50 15.64 2.97
CA ALA A 119 -1.60 16.26 3.97
C ALA A 119 -0.92 15.23 4.89
N MET A 120 -1.62 14.12 5.16
CA MET A 120 -1.07 13.01 5.92
C MET A 120 -0.01 12.25 5.11
N MET A 121 -0.30 11.98 3.84
CA MET A 121 0.64 11.36 2.91
C MET A 121 1.87 12.22 2.68
N SER A 122 1.71 13.54 2.55
CA SER A 122 2.86 14.45 2.41
C SER A 122 3.75 14.47 3.65
N SER A 123 3.16 14.37 4.85
CA SER A 123 3.90 14.26 6.11
C SER A 123 4.65 12.94 6.22
N LEU A 124 4.03 11.82 5.80
CA LEU A 124 4.67 10.50 5.79
C LEU A 124 5.77 10.41 4.73
N ALA A 125 5.58 11.02 3.56
CA ALA A 125 6.60 11.10 2.51
C ALA A 125 7.87 11.81 3.01
N ALA A 126 7.74 12.87 3.82
CA ALA A 126 8.88 13.55 4.42
C ALA A 126 9.66 12.70 5.45
N LEU A 127 9.07 11.61 5.94
CA LEU A 127 9.74 10.67 6.86
C LEU A 127 10.52 9.58 6.13
N VAL A 128 10.27 9.37 4.84
CA VAL A 128 11.00 8.39 4.03
C VAL A 128 12.41 8.90 3.75
N THR A 129 13.41 8.06 4.04
CA THR A 129 14.82 8.42 3.87
C THR A 129 15.45 7.87 2.59
N VAL A 130 14.82 6.89 1.96
CA VAL A 130 15.35 6.23 0.76
C VAL A 130 14.85 6.97 -0.48
N SER A 131 15.75 7.58 -1.25
CA SER A 131 15.41 8.38 -2.45
C SER A 131 14.76 7.58 -3.58
N GLU A 132 15.00 6.27 -3.62
CA GLU A 132 14.44 5.35 -4.61
C GLU A 132 13.00 4.91 -4.26
N CYS A 133 12.48 5.31 -3.09
CA CYS A 133 11.15 4.95 -2.64
C CYS A 133 10.24 6.18 -2.60
N GLU A 134 9.03 6.01 -3.09
CA GLU A 134 7.95 6.98 -3.05
C GLU A 134 6.82 6.43 -2.15
N VAL A 135 6.13 7.35 -1.47
CA VAL A 135 4.96 7.01 -0.66
C VAL A 135 3.69 7.25 -1.45
N ARG A 136 2.79 6.28 -1.48
CA ARG A 136 1.44 6.38 -2.02
C ARG A 136 0.45 5.82 -1.01
N GLY A 137 -0.83 6.16 -1.09
CA GLY A 137 -1.79 5.66 -0.14
C GLY A 137 -3.20 6.18 -0.36
N HIS A 138 -4.15 5.55 0.30
CA HIS A 138 -5.57 5.88 0.25
C HIS A 138 -6.31 5.27 1.43
N LEU A 139 -7.56 5.69 1.59
CA LEU A 139 -8.48 5.10 2.55
C LEU A 139 -9.09 3.84 1.96
N THR A 140 -9.00 2.73 2.69
CA THR A 140 -9.69 1.48 2.36
C THR A 140 -11.17 1.60 2.73
N LEU A 141 -12.00 0.68 2.20
CA LEU A 141 -13.42 0.59 2.54
C LEU A 141 -13.67 0.30 4.03
N GLU A 142 -12.70 -0.32 4.69
CA GLU A 142 -12.72 -0.62 6.13
C GLU A 142 -12.41 0.60 7.00
N GLY A 143 -12.11 1.76 6.39
CA GLY A 143 -11.73 2.96 7.13
C GLY A 143 -10.31 2.92 7.69
N HIS A 144 -9.42 2.16 7.06
CA HIS A 144 -8.00 2.17 7.36
C HIS A 144 -7.23 2.98 6.31
N LEU A 145 -6.13 3.61 6.70
CA LEU A 145 -5.22 4.25 5.77
C LEU A 145 -4.21 3.20 5.32
N LEU A 146 -4.29 2.81 4.05
CA LEU A 146 -3.30 1.96 3.42
C LEU A 146 -2.22 2.83 2.78
N VAL A 147 -0.99 2.63 3.21
CA VAL A 147 0.21 3.33 2.72
C VAL A 147 1.12 2.31 2.03
N LEU A 148 1.58 2.68 0.86
CA LEU A 148 2.46 1.91 -0.01
C LEU A 148 3.77 2.69 -0.13
N VAL A 149 4.87 2.07 0.23
CA VAL A 149 6.23 2.56 -0.02
C VAL A 149 6.74 1.74 -1.20
N THR A 150 6.71 2.34 -2.38
CA THR A 150 7.01 1.66 -3.63
C THR A 150 8.22 2.29 -4.30
N PRO A 151 8.95 1.54 -5.15
CA PRO A 151 9.98 2.14 -5.98
C PRO A 151 9.43 3.32 -6.80
N THR A 152 10.26 4.33 -7.02
CA THR A 152 9.89 5.49 -7.83
C THR A 152 9.51 5.08 -9.26
N ALA A 153 8.58 5.83 -9.88
CA ALA A 153 8.02 5.55 -11.21
C ALA A 153 9.03 5.57 -12.37
N SER A 154 10.31 5.87 -12.11
CA SER A 154 11.39 5.76 -13.11
C SER A 154 11.74 4.30 -13.45
N HIS A 155 11.17 3.33 -12.75
CA HIS A 155 11.41 1.92 -13.01
C HIS A 155 10.15 1.19 -13.51
N SER A 156 10.36 0.37 -14.54
CA SER A 156 9.47 -0.66 -15.10
C SER A 156 8.52 -1.30 -14.07
N PRO A 157 7.32 -1.79 -14.47
CA PRO A 157 6.38 -2.52 -13.58
C PRO A 157 7.01 -3.65 -12.75
N SER A 158 8.16 -4.19 -13.20
CA SER A 158 9.03 -5.09 -12.45
C SER A 158 10.28 -4.33 -11.96
N PRO A 159 10.26 -3.71 -10.77
CA PRO A 159 11.43 -3.06 -10.20
C PRO A 159 12.52 -4.09 -9.83
N PRO A 160 13.81 -3.71 -9.75
CA PRO A 160 14.87 -4.64 -9.36
C PRO A 160 14.59 -5.14 -7.94
N PRO A 161 14.84 -6.42 -7.64
CA PRO A 161 14.49 -7.03 -6.37
C PRO A 161 15.16 -6.32 -5.17
N LEU A 162 16.34 -5.75 -5.38
CA LEU A 162 17.05 -4.97 -4.36
C LEU A 162 16.29 -3.69 -4.00
N VAL A 163 15.74 -2.98 -4.98
CA VAL A 163 15.05 -1.70 -4.76
C VAL A 163 13.69 -1.93 -4.09
N SER A 164 12.94 -2.94 -4.55
CA SER A 164 11.67 -3.30 -3.92
C SER A 164 11.87 -3.77 -2.47
N ALA A 165 12.91 -4.56 -2.21
CA ALA A 165 13.29 -4.94 -0.83
C ALA A 165 13.69 -3.74 0.04
N ALA A 166 14.42 -2.77 -0.51
CA ALA A 166 14.75 -1.54 0.22
C ALA A 166 13.49 -0.76 0.64
N CYS A 167 12.50 -0.66 -0.25
CA CYS A 167 11.23 0.00 0.07
C CYS A 167 10.38 -0.79 1.10
N VAL A 168 10.48 -2.11 1.11
CA VAL A 168 9.88 -2.95 2.17
C VAL A 168 10.50 -2.62 3.53
N VAL A 169 11.83 -2.63 3.62
CA VAL A 169 12.55 -2.29 4.86
C VAL A 169 12.24 -0.87 5.33
N GLU A 170 12.15 0.08 4.40
CA GLU A 170 11.80 1.46 4.75
C GLU A 170 10.36 1.59 5.26
N ALA A 171 9.41 0.81 4.72
CA ALA A 171 8.06 0.74 5.25
C ALA A 171 8.03 0.19 6.69
N GLU A 172 8.81 -0.85 6.98
CA GLU A 172 8.92 -1.38 8.35
C GLU A 172 9.56 -0.36 9.31
N ARG A 173 10.55 0.40 8.83
CA ARG A 173 11.13 1.51 9.60
C ARG A 173 10.08 2.55 9.95
N LEU A 174 9.23 2.95 9.00
CA LEU A 174 8.11 3.86 9.24
C LEU A 174 7.12 3.31 10.27
N VAL A 175 6.80 2.00 10.24
CA VAL A 175 5.98 1.36 11.28
C VAL A 175 6.60 1.55 12.67
N GLY A 176 7.92 1.37 12.79
CA GLY A 176 8.66 1.62 14.04
C GLY A 176 8.56 3.08 14.49
N VAL A 177 8.75 4.03 13.57
CA VAL A 177 8.63 5.48 13.83
C VAL A 177 7.24 5.86 14.36
N ILE A 178 6.19 5.26 13.80
CA ILE A 178 4.79 5.49 14.20
C ILE A 178 4.51 4.88 15.56
N ARG A 179 4.82 3.59 15.75
CA ARG A 179 4.57 2.87 17.02
C ARG A 179 5.33 3.48 18.20
N ALA A 180 6.56 3.94 17.98
CA ALA A 180 7.37 4.59 18.98
C ALA A 180 6.90 6.02 19.32
N ARG A 181 5.90 6.56 18.59
CA ARG A 181 5.48 7.97 18.67
C ARG A 181 6.66 8.93 18.68
N SER A 182 7.58 8.75 17.73
CA SER A 182 8.83 9.52 17.72
C SER A 182 8.56 11.04 17.67
N PRO A 183 9.46 11.87 18.22
CA PRO A 183 9.29 13.33 18.20
C PRO A 183 9.09 13.91 16.79
N ARG A 184 9.70 13.28 15.77
CA ARG A 184 9.52 13.67 14.36
C ARG A 184 8.11 13.43 13.85
N LEU A 185 7.47 12.35 14.29
CA LEU A 185 6.07 12.06 13.97
C LEU A 185 5.12 13.02 14.66
N VAL A 186 5.34 13.28 15.95
CA VAL A 186 4.48 14.17 16.75
C VAL A 186 4.60 15.63 16.29
N ALA A 187 5.78 16.05 15.82
CA ALA A 187 5.99 17.35 15.22
C ALA A 187 5.22 17.53 13.89
N ALA A 188 4.96 16.45 13.16
CA ALA A 188 4.15 16.45 11.96
C ALA A 188 2.66 16.29 12.33
N LEU A 189 1.98 17.43 12.57
CA LEU A 189 0.56 17.50 13.00
C LEU A 189 -0.38 16.50 12.29
N PRO A 190 -0.33 16.29 10.95
CA PRO A 190 -1.22 15.34 10.29
C PRO A 190 -0.93 13.88 10.63
N ALA A 191 0.34 13.53 10.87
CA ALA A 191 0.77 12.17 11.18
C ALA A 191 0.61 11.83 12.67
N ALA A 192 0.47 12.82 13.55
CA ALA A 192 0.23 12.62 14.98
C ALA A 192 -1.13 11.94 15.28
N ALA A 193 -2.09 12.00 14.35
CA ALA A 193 -3.38 11.31 14.47
C ALA A 193 -3.27 9.78 14.33
N LEU A 194 -2.12 9.27 13.87
CA LEU A 194 -1.86 7.84 13.72
C LEU A 194 -1.66 7.17 15.08
N THR A 195 -2.50 6.18 15.35
CA THR A 195 -2.46 5.46 16.64
C THR A 195 -1.90 4.07 16.50
N LEU A 196 -2.13 3.42 15.37
CA LEU A 196 -1.69 2.05 15.10
C LEU A 196 -1.15 1.96 13.67
N ALA A 197 -0.08 1.17 13.51
CA ALA A 197 0.50 0.84 12.22
C ALA A 197 0.91 -0.64 12.22
N ALA A 198 0.66 -1.34 11.12
CA ALA A 198 1.07 -2.73 10.91
C ALA A 198 1.54 -2.94 9.47
N PRO A 199 2.54 -3.80 9.24
CA PRO A 199 2.93 -4.17 7.89
C PRO A 199 1.77 -4.90 7.18
N ALA A 200 1.58 -4.61 5.90
CA ALA A 200 0.52 -5.17 5.06
C ALA A 200 1.04 -5.80 3.77
N HIS A 201 2.36 -5.80 3.57
CA HIS A 201 2.98 -6.53 2.48
C HIS A 201 3.07 -8.01 2.84
N THR A 202 2.85 -8.88 1.87
CA THR A 202 3.13 -10.31 1.97
C THR A 202 4.36 -10.62 1.12
N SER A 203 5.01 -11.76 1.34
CA SER A 203 5.94 -12.29 0.35
C SER A 203 5.15 -12.94 -0.77
N ALA A 204 5.71 -12.94 -1.98
CA ALA A 204 5.32 -13.89 -3.01
C ALA A 204 5.58 -15.29 -2.43
N ALA A 205 4.56 -15.92 -1.86
CA ALA A 205 4.70 -17.26 -1.35
C ALA A 205 5.04 -18.15 -2.54
N SER A 206 6.31 -18.56 -2.65
CA SER A 206 6.62 -19.82 -3.29
C SER A 206 5.75 -20.85 -2.56
N ALA A 207 4.72 -21.33 -3.24
CA ALA A 207 3.91 -22.42 -2.74
C ALA A 207 4.84 -23.63 -2.55
N CYS A 208 5.46 -23.73 -1.37
CA CYS A 208 6.04 -24.96 -0.91
C CYS A 208 4.85 -25.86 -0.66
N SER A 209 4.43 -26.57 -1.71
CA SER A 209 3.47 -27.65 -1.62
C SER A 209 4.13 -28.74 -0.79
N ILE A 210 4.01 -28.62 0.53
CA ILE A 210 4.19 -29.76 1.42
C ILE A 210 3.02 -30.68 1.08
N ARG A 211 3.18 -31.49 0.05
CA ARG A 211 2.35 -32.67 -0.17
C ARG A 211 2.51 -33.50 1.10
N PRO A 212 1.47 -33.68 1.94
CA PRO A 212 1.56 -34.69 2.97
C PRO A 212 1.73 -36.02 2.24
N SER A 213 2.90 -36.63 2.39
CA SER A 213 3.13 -37.99 1.90
C SER A 213 2.16 -38.89 2.67
N SER A 214 1.13 -39.36 1.96
CA SER A 214 0.07 -40.23 2.46
C SER A 214 0.57 -41.53 3.09
N GLY A 215 1.86 -41.86 2.93
CA GLY A 215 2.49 -43.04 3.52
C GLY A 215 2.64 -43.01 5.05
N LEU A 216 2.83 -41.83 5.68
CA LEU A 216 3.06 -41.76 7.13
C LEU A 216 1.77 -41.97 7.95
N PHE A 217 0.61 -41.52 7.44
CA PHE A 217 -0.67 -41.74 8.11
C PHE A 217 -1.14 -43.20 8.01
N VAL A 218 -0.91 -43.88 6.89
CA VAL A 218 -1.30 -45.29 6.72
C VAL A 218 -0.47 -46.20 7.63
N ALA A 219 0.83 -45.93 7.80
CA ALA A 219 1.68 -46.69 8.70
C ALA A 219 1.24 -46.56 10.17
N ALA A 220 0.88 -45.35 10.62
CA ALA A 220 0.40 -45.13 11.99
C ALA A 220 -0.94 -45.83 12.27
N PHE A 221 -1.87 -45.83 11.30
CA PHE A 221 -3.13 -46.55 11.41
C PHE A 221 -2.94 -48.07 11.43
N LEU A 222 -2.04 -48.62 10.60
CA LEU A 222 -1.75 -50.06 10.62
C LEU A 222 -1.11 -50.51 11.94
N VAL A 223 -0.21 -49.71 12.53
CA VAL A 223 0.39 -50.05 13.83
C VAL A 223 -0.66 -50.03 14.95
N MET A 224 -1.56 -49.04 14.98
CA MET A 224 -2.63 -48.97 15.99
C MET A 224 -3.67 -50.09 15.87
N PHE A 225 -3.89 -50.65 14.67
CA PHE A 225 -4.82 -51.77 14.48
C PHE A 225 -4.16 -53.16 14.57
N LEU A 226 -2.85 -53.28 14.30
CA LEU A 226 -2.13 -54.56 14.35
C LEU A 226 -1.54 -54.87 15.74
N VAL A 227 -1.10 -53.86 16.50
CA VAL A 227 -0.56 -54.07 17.86
C VAL A 227 -1.58 -54.63 18.86
N PRO A 228 -2.86 -54.19 18.92
CA PRO A 228 -3.81 -54.76 19.88
C PRO A 228 -4.20 -56.21 19.58
N LYS A 229 -3.95 -56.72 18.36
CA LYS A 229 -4.19 -58.14 18.03
C LYS A 229 -3.07 -59.09 18.44
N TYR A 230 -1.87 -58.59 18.78
CA TYR A 230 -0.73 -59.43 19.13
C TYR A 230 -0.50 -59.59 20.65
N ILE A 231 -1.22 -58.84 21.49
CA ILE A 231 -1.11 -58.92 22.97
C ILE A 231 -2.18 -59.82 23.59
N SER A 232 -3.12 -60.34 22.80
CA SER A 232 -4.17 -61.26 23.28
C SER A 232 -4.04 -62.65 22.64
N LYS A 233 -2.93 -63.33 22.91
CA LYS A 233 -2.84 -64.80 22.84
C LYS A 233 -1.77 -65.33 23.78
#